data_AF-A0A814Q1L1-F1
#
_entry.id   AF-A0A814Q1L1-F1
#
_cell.length_a   1.000
_cell.length_b   1.000
_cell.length_c   1.000
_cell.angle_alpha   90.00
_cell.angle_beta   90.00
_cell.angle_gamma   90.00
#
_symmetry.space_group_name_H-M   'P 1'
#
loop_
_entity.id
_entity.type
_entity.pdbx_description
1 polymer ?
#
loop_
_entity_poly.entity_id
_entity_poly.type
_entity_poly.pdbx_seq_one_letter_code
_entity_poly.pdbx_strand_id
1 'polypeptide(L)'
;MARSKINEYFKTQIDELRLFAREIHETPIFKLDTTSFNEEDMIDDVELKEHVIIGRIFPNADIFKEGAFQIQIKIPPYYPLNPPKVYFITPIYHPSVGKDEVVQEYAKNRSEFNRKALEMVKKHALPRN
;
A
#
# COMPACT_ATOMS: atom_id res chain seq x y z
N MET A 1 -14.61 -12.00 -29.16
CA MET A 1 -14.95 -11.65 -27.77
C MET A 1 -14.47 -10.24 -27.49
N ALA A 2 -15.39 -9.27 -27.34
CA ALA A 2 -15.04 -7.88 -27.09
C ALA A 2 -14.54 -7.73 -25.65
N ARG A 3 -13.25 -7.43 -25.46
CA ARG A 3 -12.75 -6.98 -24.16
C ARG A 3 -13.44 -5.65 -23.85
N SER A 4 -14.03 -5.49 -22.66
CA SER A 4 -14.72 -4.25 -22.31
C SER A 4 -13.71 -3.09 -22.39
N LYS A 5 -14.11 -1.95 -22.98
CA LYS A 5 -13.26 -0.75 -23.07
C LYS A 5 -12.75 -0.29 -21.70
N ILE A 6 -13.52 -0.58 -20.66
CA ILE A 6 -13.18 -0.32 -19.25
C ILE A 6 -11.96 -1.15 -18.83
N ASN A 7 -11.93 -2.44 -19.15
CA ASN A 7 -10.78 -3.31 -18.82
C ASN A 7 -9.52 -2.90 -19.58
N GLU A 8 -9.65 -2.39 -20.80
CA GLU A 8 -8.52 -1.91 -21.59
C GLU A 8 -7.94 -0.61 -20.99
N TYR A 9 -8.79 0.35 -20.64
CA TYR A 9 -8.39 1.59 -19.99
C TYR A 9 -7.66 1.37 -18.65
N PHE A 10 -8.21 0.50 -17.78
CA PHE A 10 -7.54 0.15 -16.53
C PHE A 10 -6.20 -0.53 -16.75
N LYS A 11 -6.10 -1.37 -17.79
CA LYS A 11 -4.85 -2.01 -18.15
C LYS A 11 -3.80 -1.00 -18.59
N THR A 12 -4.19 -0.04 -19.43
CA THR A 12 -3.32 1.06 -19.87
C THR A 12 -2.85 1.90 -18.70
N GLN A 13 -3.72 2.27 -17.76
CA GLN A 13 -3.32 3.01 -16.56
C GLN A 13 -2.34 2.21 -15.69
N ILE A 14 -2.57 0.91 -15.51
CA ILE A 14 -1.64 0.04 -14.76
C ILE A 14 -0.29 -0.03 -15.48
N ASP A 15 -0.29 -0.13 -16.80
CA ASP A 15 0.94 -0.24 -17.58
C ASP A 15 1.71 1.10 -17.61
N GLU A 16 1.01 2.24 -17.63
CA GLU A 16 1.62 3.58 -17.45
C GLU A 16 2.22 3.74 -16.05
N LEU A 17 1.49 3.33 -15.00
CA LEU A 17 2.00 3.33 -13.62
C LEU A 17 3.23 2.43 -13.48
N ARG A 18 3.26 1.28 -14.17
CA ARG A 18 4.43 0.39 -14.22
C ARG A 18 5.60 1.00 -14.99
N LEU A 19 5.33 1.75 -16.06
CA LEU A 19 6.37 2.42 -16.84
C LEU A 19 7.04 3.53 -16.01
N PHE A 20 6.22 4.35 -15.33
CA PHE A 20 6.69 5.35 -14.38
C PHE A 20 7.49 4.71 -13.24
N ALA A 21 7.01 3.58 -12.72
CA ALA A 21 7.68 2.85 -11.65
C ALA A 21 8.99 2.13 -12.10
N ARG A 22 9.30 2.03 -13.40
CA ARG A 22 10.59 1.53 -13.92
C ARG A 22 11.67 2.61 -13.97
N GLU A 23 11.32 3.88 -14.04
CA GLU A 23 12.30 5.00 -14.05
C GLU A 23 12.78 5.37 -12.64
N ILE A 24 11.97 5.08 -11.61
CA ILE A 24 12.34 5.19 -10.21
C ILE A 24 12.81 3.83 -9.72
N HIS A 25 14.07 3.76 -9.28
CA HIS A 25 14.71 2.54 -8.79
C HIS A 25 13.79 1.69 -7.88
N GLU A 26 13.53 0.48 -8.38
CA GLU A 26 12.95 -0.69 -7.72
C GLU A 26 11.50 -0.55 -7.19
N THR A 27 10.56 -1.19 -7.88
CA THR A 27 9.14 -1.23 -7.48
C THR A 27 8.95 -1.95 -6.14
N PRO A 28 8.15 -1.43 -5.21
CA PRO A 28 7.88 -2.13 -3.96
C PRO A 28 7.13 -3.44 -4.23
N ILE A 29 7.53 -4.51 -3.53
CA ILE A 29 6.85 -5.81 -3.64
C ILE A 29 5.72 -5.83 -2.61
N PHE A 30 4.54 -6.32 -3.00
CA PHE A 30 3.46 -6.62 -2.07
C PHE A 30 3.30 -8.13 -1.92
N LYS A 31 3.34 -8.64 -0.68
CA LYS A 31 3.00 -10.03 -0.34
C LYS A 31 1.67 -10.03 0.41
N LEU A 32 0.70 -10.82 -0.06
CA LEU A 32 -0.56 -11.03 0.63
C LEU A 32 -0.32 -11.91 1.87
N ASP A 33 -0.84 -11.50 3.03
CA ASP A 33 -0.80 -12.31 4.26
C ASP A 33 -2.15 -13.00 4.48
N THR A 34 -3.25 -12.25 4.47
CA THR A 34 -4.60 -12.80 4.65
C THR A 34 -5.65 -11.93 3.95
N THR A 35 -6.80 -12.53 3.65
CA THR A 35 -7.93 -11.85 3.02
C THR A 35 -9.24 -12.42 3.53
N SER A 36 -10.24 -11.56 3.72
CA SER A 36 -11.60 -11.97 4.09
C SER A 36 -12.46 -12.31 2.86
N PHE A 37 -11.84 -12.76 1.77
CA PHE A 37 -12.55 -13.31 0.61
C PHE A 37 -12.55 -14.82 0.79
N ASN A 38 -13.67 -15.39 1.23
CA ASN A 38 -13.82 -16.84 1.28
C ASN A 38 -14.44 -17.31 -0.04
N GLU A 39 -13.98 -18.45 -0.56
CA GLU A 39 -14.55 -19.06 -1.78
C GLU A 39 -16.00 -19.54 -1.57
N GLU A 40 -16.40 -19.77 -0.31
CA GLU A 40 -17.72 -20.26 0.09
C GLU A 40 -18.79 -19.16 0.22
N ASP A 41 -18.42 -17.88 0.19
CA ASP A 41 -19.35 -16.74 0.27
C ASP A 41 -20.11 -16.49 -1.07
N MET A 42 -20.02 -17.41 -2.04
CA MET A 42 -20.73 -17.34 -3.33
C MET A 42 -22.18 -17.85 -3.28
N ILE A 43 -22.68 -18.26 -2.12
CA ILE A 43 -24.01 -18.87 -1.97
C ILE A 43 -24.81 -18.11 -0.92
N ASP A 44 -25.89 -17.49 -1.40
CA ASP A 44 -27.02 -16.89 -0.70
C ASP A 44 -26.80 -15.54 0.02
N ASP A 45 -27.59 -14.57 -0.44
CA ASP A 45 -27.72 -13.17 -0.04
C ASP A 45 -26.55 -12.21 -0.35
N VAL A 46 -26.92 -11.12 -1.05
CA VAL A 46 -26.07 -9.97 -1.38
C VAL A 46 -25.82 -9.17 -0.10
N GLU A 47 -25.15 -9.77 0.87
CA GLU A 47 -24.77 -9.08 2.09
C GLU A 47 -23.59 -8.18 1.77
N LEU A 48 -23.88 -6.88 1.66
CA LEU A 48 -22.92 -5.82 1.45
C LEU A 48 -21.96 -5.75 2.64
N LYS A 49 -20.86 -6.52 2.59
CA LYS A 49 -19.83 -6.59 3.63
C LYS A 49 -18.59 -5.78 3.28
N GLU A 50 -17.93 -5.26 4.31
CA GLU A 50 -16.59 -4.70 4.17
C GLU A 50 -15.60 -5.87 4.11
N HIS A 51 -14.81 -5.93 3.03
CA HIS A 51 -13.73 -6.91 2.92
C HIS A 51 -12.41 -6.29 3.37
N VAL A 52 -11.60 -7.10 4.05
CA VAL A 52 -10.30 -6.70 4.57
C VAL A 52 -9.22 -7.58 3.95
N ILE A 53 -8.25 -6.91 3.32
CA ILE A 53 -7.02 -7.54 2.82
C ILE A 53 -5.88 -7.05 3.71
N ILE A 54 -5.07 -7.97 4.22
CA ILE A 54 -3.84 -7.65 4.97
C ILE A 54 -2.67 -8.22 4.18
N GLY A 55 -1.64 -7.40 4.01
CA GLY A 55 -0.39 -7.85 3.39
C GLY A 55 0.78 -6.98 3.80
N ARG A 56 1.96 -7.35 3.33
CA ARG A 56 3.21 -6.65 3.60
C ARG A 56 3.76 -6.02 2.35
N ILE A 57 4.11 -4.73 2.43
CA ILE A 57 4.91 -4.06 1.43
C ILE A 57 6.39 -4.18 1.78
N PHE A 58 7.19 -4.32 0.74
CA PHE A 58 8.64 -4.41 0.78
C PHE A 58 9.17 -3.29 -0.11
N PRO A 59 9.39 -2.09 0.45
CA PRO A 59 10.02 -1.00 -0.27
C PRO A 59 11.38 -1.44 -0.77
N ASN A 60 11.76 -0.98 -1.96
CA ASN A 60 13.06 -1.28 -2.53
C ASN A 60 13.94 -0.02 -2.67
N ALA A 61 13.40 1.15 -2.32
CA ALA A 61 14.10 2.42 -2.37
C ALA A 61 14.40 3.00 -0.98
N ASP A 62 15.48 3.79 -0.91
CA ASP A 62 15.86 4.67 0.20
C ASP A 62 16.05 3.93 1.56
N ILE A 63 15.88 4.67 2.65
CA ILE A 63 15.97 4.23 4.06
C ILE A 63 14.93 3.17 4.48
N PHE A 64 13.91 2.90 3.67
CA PHE A 64 12.84 1.97 4.01
C PHE A 64 13.10 0.53 3.51
N LYS A 65 14.13 0.32 2.68
CA LYS A 65 14.41 -0.96 2.02
C LYS A 65 14.71 -2.12 2.97
N GLU A 66 15.21 -1.81 4.16
CA GLU A 66 15.64 -2.80 5.16
C GLU A 66 14.47 -3.44 5.92
N GLY A 67 13.25 -2.89 5.80
CA GLY A 67 12.07 -3.33 6.53
C GLY A 67 10.92 -3.79 5.63
N ALA A 68 10.03 -4.59 6.20
CA ALA A 68 8.71 -4.87 5.66
C ALA A 68 7.63 -4.17 6.50
N PHE A 69 6.60 -3.65 5.84
CA PHE A 69 5.53 -2.90 6.50
C PHE A 69 4.19 -3.55 6.20
N GLN A 70 3.48 -3.96 7.25
CA GLN A 70 2.15 -4.51 7.11
C GLN A 70 1.15 -3.39 6.87
N ILE A 71 0.30 -3.60 5.87
CA ILE A 71 -0.79 -2.70 5.49
C ILE A 71 -2.11 -3.45 5.51
N GLN A 72 -3.18 -2.71 5.76
CA GLN A 72 -4.56 -3.16 5.71
C GLN A 72 -5.29 -2.37 4.63
N ILE A 73 -5.92 -3.08 3.71
CA ILE A 73 -6.79 -2.51 2.69
C ILE A 73 -8.22 -2.89 3.05
N LYS A 74 -9.05 -1.87 3.29
CA LYS A 74 -10.48 -2.03 3.53
C LYS A 74 -11.24 -1.71 2.25
N ILE A 75 -11.94 -2.71 1.72
CA ILE A 75 -12.81 -2.58 0.56
C ILE A 75 -14.22 -2.37 1.09
N PRO A 76 -14.81 -1.19 0.88
CA PRO A 76 -16.14 -0.91 1.39
C PRO A 76 -17.18 -1.73 0.62
N PRO A 77 -18.37 -1.97 1.21
CA PRO A 77 -19.42 -2.76 0.56
C PRO A 77 -19.88 -2.22 -0.79
N TYR A 78 -19.85 -0.90 -0.95
CA TYR A 78 -20.28 -0.20 -2.16
C TYR A 78 -19.13 0.14 -3.11
N TYR A 79 -18.01 -0.58 -3.04
CA TYR A 79 -16.97 -0.45 -4.07
C TYR A 79 -17.57 -0.84 -5.44
N PRO A 80 -17.34 -0.09 -6.54
CA PRO A 80 -16.35 0.99 -6.71
C PRO A 80 -16.85 2.42 -6.43
N LEU A 81 -18.10 2.62 -6.00
CA LEU A 81 -18.62 3.96 -5.69
C LEU A 81 -17.84 4.62 -4.55
N ASN A 82 -17.52 3.84 -3.52
CA ASN A 82 -16.63 4.25 -2.44
C ASN A 82 -15.24 3.67 -2.66
N PRO A 83 -14.16 4.47 -2.67
CA PRO A 83 -12.81 3.96 -2.87
C PRO A 83 -12.33 3.13 -1.66
N PRO A 84 -11.41 2.18 -1.88
CA PRO A 84 -10.80 1.42 -0.80
C PRO A 84 -9.97 2.35 0.08
N LYS A 85 -9.91 2.03 1.38
CA LYS A 85 -9.09 2.75 2.34
C LYS A 85 -7.89 1.90 2.71
N VAL A 86 -6.69 2.49 2.66
CA VAL A 86 -5.44 1.80 2.96
C VAL A 86 -4.85 2.38 4.23
N TYR A 87 -4.43 1.50 5.13
CA TYR A 87 -3.85 1.86 6.42
C TYR A 87 -2.53 1.12 6.62
N PHE A 88 -1.54 1.81 7.17
CA PHE A 88 -0.34 1.16 7.68
C PHE A 88 -0.65 0.57 9.07
N ILE A 89 -0.56 -0.76 9.18
CA ILE A 89 -0.58 -1.43 10.48
C ILE A 89 0.77 -1.23 11.16
N THR A 90 1.86 -1.45 10.40
CA THR A 90 3.21 -1.15 10.88
C THR A 90 3.47 0.35 10.83
N PRO A 91 3.78 1.02 11.96
CA PRO A 91 4.09 2.44 11.99
C PRO A 91 5.25 2.78 11.06
N ILE A 92 5.10 3.85 10.27
CA ILE A 92 6.12 4.34 9.34
C ILE A 92 6.28 5.85 9.47
N TYR A 93 7.51 6.35 9.43
CA TYR A 93 7.82 7.77 9.40
C TYR A 93 8.05 8.19 7.95
N HIS A 94 7.00 8.61 7.26
CA HIS A 94 7.03 8.92 5.84
C HIS A 94 6.36 10.28 5.58
N PRO A 95 6.83 11.11 4.64
CA PRO A 95 6.25 12.44 4.44
C PRO A 95 4.75 12.39 4.14
N SER A 96 4.32 11.42 3.34
CA SER A 96 2.90 11.24 2.98
C SER A 96 2.06 10.46 4.00
N VAL A 97 2.59 10.13 5.18
CA VAL A 97 1.89 9.32 6.19
C VAL A 97 2.02 9.95 7.57
N GLY A 98 0.88 10.28 8.19
CA GLY A 98 0.84 10.78 9.56
C GLY A 98 0.52 12.27 9.65
N LYS A 99 1.23 12.98 10.53
CA LYS A 99 0.96 14.39 10.86
C LYS A 99 1.72 15.35 9.92
N ASP A 100 1.17 16.55 9.75
CA ASP A 100 1.79 17.62 8.95
C ASP A 100 3.20 18.00 9.41
N GLU A 101 3.51 17.80 10.69
CA GLU A 101 4.86 18.01 11.27
C GLU A 101 5.93 17.20 10.54
N VAL A 102 5.60 15.97 10.11
CA VAL A 102 6.53 15.07 9.40
C VAL A 102 6.86 15.62 8.02
N VAL A 103 5.87 16.18 7.32
CA VAL A 103 6.06 16.83 6.01
C VAL A 103 6.95 18.07 6.16
N GLN A 104 6.68 18.89 7.18
CA GLN A 104 7.46 20.10 7.43
C GLN A 104 8.91 19.77 7.80
N GLU A 105 9.13 18.73 8.61
CA GLU A 105 10.47 18.28 8.94
C GLU A 105 11.21 17.76 7.71
N TYR A 106 10.56 16.96 6.87
CA TYR A 106 11.12 16.50 5.61
C TYR A 106 11.58 17.65 4.71
N ALA A 107 10.77 18.71 4.60
CA ALA A 107 11.08 19.89 3.79
C ALA A 107 12.18 20.77 4.39
N LYS A 108 12.26 20.88 5.73
CA LYS A 108 13.23 21.74 6.42
C LYS A 108 14.59 21.08 6.60
N ASN A 109 14.62 19.82 7.00
CA ASN A 109 15.85 19.09 7.32
C ASN A 109 15.73 17.60 6.98
N ARG A 110 16.12 17.27 5.74
CA ARG A 110 16.11 15.91 5.24
C ARG A 110 17.02 14.97 6.04
N SER A 111 18.15 15.45 6.54
CA SER A 111 19.11 14.61 7.29
C SER A 111 18.53 14.14 8.63
N GLU A 112 17.89 15.05 9.37
CA GLU A 112 17.24 14.72 10.64
C GLU A 112 16.01 13.82 10.44
N PHE A 113 15.22 14.11 9.40
CA PHE A 113 14.12 13.25 8.98
C PHE A 113 14.62 11.82 8.71
N ASN A 114 15.68 11.67 7.91
CA ASN A 114 16.24 10.37 7.55
C ASN A 114 16.72 9.60 8.79
N ARG A 115 17.33 10.29 9.76
CA ARG A 115 17.78 9.68 11.02
C ARG A 115 16.60 9.10 11.81
N LYS A 116 15.55 9.89 12.02
CA LYS A 116 14.34 9.46 12.74
C LYS A 116 13.58 8.36 12.01
N ALA A 117 13.48 8.48 10.68
CA ALA A 117 12.87 7.45 9.84
C ALA A 117 13.64 6.13 9.96
N LEU A 118 14.97 6.14 9.88
CA LEU A 118 15.78 4.93 10.05
C LEU A 118 15.62 4.30 11.45
N GLU A 119 15.56 5.13 12.50
CA GLU A 119 15.27 4.65 13.87
C GLU A 119 13.88 4.01 13.96
N MET A 120 12.86 4.62 13.34
CA MET A 120 11.51 4.07 13.26
C MET A 120 11.47 2.74 12.52
N VAL A 121 12.17 2.62 11.39
CA VAL A 121 12.29 1.38 10.62
C VAL A 121 12.94 0.29 11.48
N LYS A 122 14.09 0.57 12.09
CA LYS A 122 14.79 -0.42 12.95
C LYS A 122 13.95 -0.88 14.13
N LYS A 123 13.08 -0.01 14.67
CA LYS A 123 12.27 -0.32 15.85
C LYS A 123 10.97 -1.07 15.53
N HIS A 124 10.30 -0.73 14.43
CA HIS A 124 8.93 -1.21 14.16
C HIS A 124 8.79 -2.03 12.89
N ALA A 125 9.70 -1.89 11.92
CA ALA A 125 9.57 -2.63 10.68
C ALA A 125 9.77 -4.13 10.91
N LEU A 126 9.02 -4.93 10.15
CA LEU A 126 9.12 -6.38 10.18
C LEU A 126 10.38 -6.82 9.41
N PRO A 127 10.98 -7.96 9.78
CA PRO A 127 12.13 -8.46 9.08
C PRO A 127 11.76 -8.91 7.66
N ARG A 128 12.70 -8.73 6.75
CA ARG A 128 12.52 -8.91 5.31
C ARG A 128 12.68 -10.39 4.92
N ASN A 129 11.82 -11.26 5.45
CA ASN A 129 11.86 -12.71 5.24
C ASN A 129 11.10 -13.13 3.97
#